data_AF-A0A2M8LD64-F1
#
_entry.id   AF-A0A2M8LD64-F1
#
_cell.length_a   1.000
_cell.length_b   1.000
_cell.length_c   1.000
_cell.angle_alpha   90.00
_cell.angle_beta   90.00
_cell.angle_gamma   90.00
#
_symmetry.space_group_name_H-M   'P 1'
#
loop_
_entity.id
_entity.type
_entity.pdbx_description
1 polymer ?
#
loop_
_entity_poly.entity_id
_entity_poly.type
_entity_poly.pdbx_seq_one_letter_code
_entity_poly.pdbx_strand_id
1 'polypeptide(L)'
;MTEVKALIMGHDVDTVVIGESQDYKMKDNPIMKKIRLFVDELKRDMDIEVIFEPEILSSHQATHFQGKHAMIDASAASIILQSFIDRQKKDEPYESNY
;
A
#
# COMPACT_ATOMS: atom_id res chain seq x y z
N MET A 1 14.77 -7.75 2.86
CA MET A 1 14.57 -6.92 1.64
C MET A 1 14.58 -7.76 0.36
N THR A 2 15.43 -8.79 0.28
CA THR A 2 15.65 -9.60 -0.93
C THR A 2 14.38 -10.23 -1.52
N GLU A 3 13.45 -10.68 -0.68
CA GLU A 3 12.21 -11.34 -1.15
C GLU A 3 11.27 -10.40 -1.91
N VAL A 4 11.04 -9.19 -1.39
CA VAL A 4 10.17 -8.20 -2.05
C VAL A 4 10.78 -7.78 -3.39
N LYS A 5 12.09 -7.54 -3.43
CA LYS A 5 12.81 -7.23 -4.68
C LYS A 5 12.68 -8.37 -5.69
N ALA A 6 12.83 -9.63 -5.24
CA ALA A 6 12.66 -10.79 -6.12
C ALA A 6 11.23 -10.92 -6.66
N LEU A 7 10.21 -10.59 -5.87
CA LEU A 7 8.82 -10.57 -6.34
C LEU A 7 8.60 -9.47 -7.39
N ILE A 8 9.10 -8.26 -7.15
CA ILE A 8 8.98 -7.13 -8.08
C ILE A 8 9.64 -7.50 -9.43
N MET A 9 10.86 -8.03 -9.39
CA MET A 9 11.58 -8.44 -10.62
C MET A 9 10.94 -9.66 -11.29
N GLY A 10 10.47 -10.64 -10.52
CA GLY A 10 9.89 -11.87 -11.05
C GLY A 10 8.51 -11.67 -11.68
N HIS A 11 7.81 -10.60 -11.33
CA HIS A 11 6.46 -10.27 -11.81
C HIS A 11 6.39 -9.01 -12.69
N ASP A 12 7.53 -8.38 -12.99
CA ASP A 12 7.62 -7.15 -13.78
C ASP A 12 6.69 -6.04 -13.24
N VAL A 13 6.86 -5.74 -11.94
CA VAL A 13 6.01 -4.79 -11.22
C VAL A 13 6.55 -3.38 -11.38
N ASP A 14 5.80 -2.53 -12.10
CA ASP A 14 6.14 -1.11 -12.30
C ASP A 14 5.77 -0.21 -11.11
N THR A 15 4.71 -0.57 -10.39
CA THR A 15 4.14 0.26 -9.31
C THR A 15 3.88 -0.57 -8.06
N VAL A 16 4.35 -0.08 -6.91
CA VAL A 16 4.08 -0.64 -5.59
C VAL A 16 3.21 0.30 -4.78
N VAL A 17 2.11 -0.24 -4.25
CA VAL A 17 1.17 0.51 -3.38
C VAL A 17 1.42 0.13 -1.92
N ILE A 18 1.57 1.12 -1.06
CA ILE A 18 1.82 0.92 0.37
C ILE A 18 0.79 1.68 1.19
N GLY A 19 0.19 1.02 2.19
CA GLY A 19 -0.73 1.67 3.12
C GLY A 19 -0.03 2.76 3.93
N GLU A 20 -0.64 3.94 3.97
CA GLU A 20 -0.21 5.03 4.84
C GLU A 20 -0.95 4.93 6.19
N SER A 21 -0.24 4.45 7.20
CA SER A 21 -0.73 4.44 8.58
C SER A 21 -0.61 5.84 9.18
N GLN A 22 -1.66 6.64 8.99
CA GLN A 22 -1.77 7.98 9.56
C GLN A 22 -2.12 7.89 11.06
N ASP A 23 -1.29 8.49 11.91
CA ASP A 23 -1.61 8.62 13.33
C ASP A 23 -2.60 9.78 13.51
N TYR A 24 -3.73 9.55 14.17
CA TYR A 24 -4.86 10.49 14.36
C TYR A 24 -4.48 11.84 15.02
N LYS A 25 -3.22 12.02 15.41
CA LYS A 25 -2.72 13.15 16.20
C LYS A 25 -1.57 13.94 15.56
N MET A 26 -1.27 13.76 14.26
CA MET A 26 -0.12 14.42 13.61
C MET A 26 1.18 14.28 14.41
N LYS A 27 1.39 13.13 15.05
CA LYS A 27 2.64 12.79 15.73
C LYS A 27 3.35 11.69 14.95
N ASP A 28 4.68 11.75 14.99
CA ASP A 28 5.57 10.81 14.31
C ASP A 28 5.22 9.36 14.66
N ASN A 29 4.58 8.65 13.73
CA ASN A 29 4.40 7.22 13.84
C ASN A 29 5.75 6.55 13.53
N PRO A 30 6.41 5.87 14.49
CA PRO A 30 7.71 5.24 14.27
C PRO A 30 7.66 4.20 13.14
N ILE A 31 6.48 3.63 12.85
CA ILE A 31 6.31 2.69 11.75
C ILE A 31 6.43 3.39 10.39
N MET A 32 5.86 4.59 10.24
CA MET A 32 5.94 5.36 9.00
C MET A 32 7.36 5.81 8.70
N LYS A 33 8.18 6.10 9.73
CA LYS A 33 9.62 6.35 9.53
C LYS A 33 10.33 5.15 8.93
N LYS A 34 10.05 3.94 9.46
CA LYS A 34 10.63 2.71 8.92
C LYS A 34 10.13 2.40 7.51
N ILE A 35 8.85 2.62 7.25
CA ILE A 35 8.24 2.43 5.92
C ILE A 35 8.88 3.39 4.91
N ARG A 36 9.07 4.67 5.25
CA ARG A 36 9.74 5.63 4.35
C ARG A 36 11.17 5.21 4.03
N LEU A 37 11.95 4.79 5.02
CA LEU A 37 13.30 4.26 4.80
C LEU A 37 13.30 3.02 3.90
N PHE A 38 12.33 2.13 4.07
CA PHE A 38 12.14 0.95 3.22
C PHE A 38 11.83 1.33 1.77
N VAL A 39 10.96 2.32 1.56
CA VAL A 39 10.62 2.85 0.24
C VAL A 39 11.83 3.53 -0.41
N ASP A 40 12.59 4.32 0.34
CA ASP A 40 13.79 4.99 -0.16
C ASP A 40 14.85 3.98 -0.61
N GLU A 41 14.99 2.85 0.11
CA GLU A 41 15.87 1.75 -0.31
C GLU A 41 15.37 1.05 -1.57
N LEU A 42 14.06 0.82 -1.69
CA LEU A 42 13.47 0.23 -2.90
C LEU A 42 13.65 1.11 -4.14
N LYS A 43 13.34 2.41 -4.02
CA LYS A 43 13.49 3.37 -5.12
C LYS A 43 14.94 3.61 -5.53
N ARG A 44 15.88 3.43 -4.59
CA ARG A 44 17.32 3.55 -4.90
C ARG A 44 17.81 2.39 -5.76
N ASP A 45 17.32 1.19 -5.46
CA ASP A 45 17.82 -0.03 -6.08
C ASP A 45 17.02 -0.44 -7.32
N MET A 46 15.81 0.12 -7.51
CA MET A 46 14.87 -0.26 -8.56
C MET A 46 14.16 0.97 -9.13
N ASP A 47 13.96 1.00 -10.45
CA ASP A 47 13.20 2.05 -11.14
C ASP A 47 11.70 1.74 -11.06
N ILE A 48 11.12 1.88 -9.86
CA ILE A 48 9.70 1.58 -9.59
C ILE A 48 9.00 2.78 -8.96
N GLU A 49 7.74 2.96 -9.32
CA GLU A 49 6.88 3.93 -8.67
C GLU A 49 6.38 3.37 -7.34
N VAL A 50 6.41 4.18 -6.28
CA VAL A 50 5.81 3.80 -4.99
C VAL A 50 4.80 4.84 -4.57
N ILE A 51 3.56 4.39 -4.36
CA ILE A 51 2.39 5.22 -4.04
C ILE A 51 1.92 4.88 -2.63
N PHE A 52 1.66 5.92 -1.84
CA PHE A 52 1.07 5.79 -0.51
C PHE A 52 -0.44 5.90 -0.59
N GLU A 53 -1.15 4.89 -0.08
CA GLU A 53 -2.61 4.83 -0.06
C GLU A 53 -3.13 5.09 1.36
N PRO A 54 -3.91 6.16 1.60
CA PRO A 54 -4.44 6.45 2.93
C PRO A 54 -5.30 5.32 3.48
N GLU A 55 -4.95 4.79 4.66
CA GLU A 55 -5.74 3.76 5.33
C GLU A 55 -6.97 4.37 6.03
N ILE A 56 -7.98 4.82 5.27
CA ILE A 56 -9.14 5.54 5.84
C ILE A 56 -10.06 4.62 6.67
N LEU A 57 -10.00 3.29 6.51
CA LEU A 57 -10.97 2.37 7.14
C LEU A 57 -10.43 1.04 7.69
N SER A 58 -9.13 0.75 7.59
CA SER A 58 -8.61 -0.61 7.84
C SER A 58 -8.51 -0.99 9.33
N SER A 59 -8.14 -0.05 10.22
CA SER A 59 -7.80 -0.43 11.60
C SER A 59 -9.03 -0.80 12.43
N HIS A 60 -10.14 -0.07 12.33
CA HIS A 60 -11.33 -0.37 13.15
C HIS A 60 -12.15 -1.57 12.65
N GLN A 61 -12.15 -1.86 11.35
CA GLN A 61 -12.83 -3.04 10.79
C GLN A 61 -12.00 -4.32 10.91
N ALA A 62 -10.67 -4.26 10.74
CA ALA A 62 -9.81 -5.44 10.86
C ALA A 62 -9.64 -5.93 12.31
N THR A 63 -9.78 -5.04 13.31
CA THR A 63 -9.65 -5.42 14.73
C THR A 63 -10.81 -6.28 15.25
N HIS A 64 -11.92 -6.41 14.51
CA HIS A 64 -13.04 -7.27 14.94
C HIS A 64 -12.72 -8.77 14.81
N PHE A 65 -11.68 -9.16 14.07
CA PHE A 65 -11.23 -10.54 13.95
C PHE A 65 -9.86 -10.72 14.64
N GLN A 66 -9.90 -11.04 15.92
CA GLN A 66 -8.73 -11.37 16.73
C GLN A 66 -7.94 -12.57 16.16
N GLY A 67 -6.64 -12.36 15.90
CA GLY A 67 -5.65 -13.44 15.73
C GLY A 67 -4.56 -13.08 14.71
N LYS A 68 -3.31 -12.84 15.16
CA LYS A 68 -2.17 -12.61 14.24
C LYS A 68 -1.94 -13.84 13.35
N HIS A 69 -2.43 -13.80 12.12
CA HIS A 69 -2.21 -14.83 11.10
C HIS A 69 -1.78 -14.17 9.79
N ALA A 70 -0.85 -14.79 9.05
CA ALA A 70 -0.32 -14.29 7.77
C ALA A 70 -1.41 -14.00 6.72
N MET A 71 -2.57 -14.66 6.82
CA MET A 71 -3.72 -14.37 5.97
C MET A 71 -4.33 -12.98 6.22
N ILE A 72 -4.24 -12.45 7.45
CA ILE A 72 -4.74 -11.11 7.78
C ILE A 72 -3.86 -10.05 7.13
N ASP A 73 -2.53 -10.17 7.21
CA ASP A 73 -1.61 -9.20 6.59
C ASP A 73 -1.77 -9.17 5.06
N ALA A 74 -1.91 -10.34 4.43
CA ALA A 74 -2.21 -10.42 2.99
C ALA A 74 -3.58 -9.84 2.63
N SER A 75 -4.59 -10.07 3.47
CA SER A 75 -5.93 -9.48 3.26
C SER A 75 -5.92 -7.97 3.38
N ALA A 76 -5.17 -7.40 4.33
CA ALA A 76 -5.02 -5.97 4.49
C ALA A 76 -4.33 -5.34 3.26
N ALA A 77 -3.24 -5.97 2.78
CA ALA A 77 -2.57 -5.54 1.55
C ALA A 77 -3.51 -5.58 0.33
N SER A 78 -4.35 -6.61 0.22
CA SER A 78 -5.34 -6.73 -0.87
C SER A 78 -6.39 -5.63 -0.81
N ILE A 79 -6.86 -5.27 0.39
CA ILE A 79 -7.82 -4.17 0.59
C ILE A 79 -7.21 -2.83 0.19
N ILE A 80 -5.95 -2.58 0.57
CA ILE A 80 -5.22 -1.37 0.19
C ILE A 80 -5.11 -1.26 -1.33
N LEU A 81 -4.72 -2.35 -2.00
CA LEU A 81 -4.60 -2.39 -3.45
C LEU A 81 -5.96 -2.16 -4.14
N GLN A 82 -7.03 -2.78 -3.63
CA GLN A 82 -8.37 -2.59 -4.15
C GLN A 82 -8.82 -1.13 -4.03
N SER A 83 -8.59 -0.49 -2.87
CA SER A 83 -8.88 0.95 -2.66
C SER A 83 -8.20 1.82 -3.70
N PHE A 84 -6.91 1.57 -3.95
CA PHE A 84 -6.13 2.31 -4.93
C PHE A 84 -6.68 2.15 -6.36
N ILE A 85 -6.99 0.92 -6.79
CA ILE A 85 -7.56 0.64 -8.12
C ILE A 85 -8.93 1.30 -8.28
N ASP A 86 -9.76 1.24 -7.24
CA ASP A 86 -11.11 1.82 -7.26
C ASP A 86 -11.07 3.35 -7.33
N ARG A 87 -10.06 4.00 -6.71
CA ARG A 87 -9.85 5.45 -6.86
C ARG A 87 -9.44 5.79 -8.29
N GLN A 88 -8.45 5.09 -8.86
CA GLN A 88 -8.01 5.36 -10.24
C GLN A 88 -9.14 5.26 -11.26
N LYS A 89 -10.03 4.26 -11.12
CA LYS A 89 -11.20 4.11 -12.01
C LYS A 89 -12.24 5.22 -11.88
N LYS A 90 -12.33 5.89 -10.72
CA LYS A 90 -13.25 7.03 -10.53
C LYS A 90 -12.67 8.33 -11.07
N ASP A 91 -11.35 8.43 -11.10
CA ASP A 91 -10.62 9.59 -11.63
C ASP A 91 -10.44 9.51 -13.15
N GLU A 92 -10.69 8.35 -13.77
CA GLU A 92 -10.80 8.19 -15.23
C GLU A 92 -12.05 8.95 -15.73
N PRO A 93 -11.89 10.03 -16.53
CA PRO A 93 -13.04 10.75 -17.04
C PRO A 93 -13.85 9.81 -17.92
N TYR A 94 -15.17 9.73 -17.69
CA TYR A 94 -16.08 9.07 -18.61
C TYR A 94 -15.83 9.62 -20.02
N GLU A 95 -15.24 8.81 -20.90
CA GLU A 95 -15.29 9.07 -22.33
C GLU A 95 -16.76 9.00 -22.73
N SER A 96 -17.37 10.18 -22.82
CA SER A 96 -18.70 10.37 -23.34
C SER A 96 -18.67 10.08 -24.84
N ASN A 97 -18.73 8.81 -25.20
CA ASN A 97 -18.96 8.37 -26.58
C ASN A 97 -20.41 8.73 -26.97
N TYR A 98 -20.60 9.94 -27.51
CA TYR A 98 -21.74 10.33 -28.34
C TYR A 98 -21.40 10.14 -29.81
#